data_AF-A0A4V1QRY3-F1
#
_entry.id   AF-A0A4V1QRY3-F1
#
_cell.length_a   1.000
_cell.length_b   1.000
_cell.length_c   1.000
_cell.angle_alpha   90.00
_cell.angle_beta   90.00
_cell.angle_gamma   90.00
#
_symmetry.space_group_name_H-M   'P 1'
#
loop_
_entity.id
_entity.type
_entity.pdbx_description
1 polymer ?
#
loop_
_entity_poly.entity_id
_entity_poly.type
_entity_poly.pdbx_seq_one_letter_code
_entity_poly.pdbx_strand_id
1 'polypeptide(L)'
;MRPASIISRVAATVAVVLALAACAGPIDVQKAAAGGTDATAVVDRPIPPATEFDPGYIVSDDSFYDSGAMSEDEIQAFFEGLDCRPEDRVPCLADFMQSTTTQAAAGPGHCAEYRGGIRERASRIVSKVAAACGISPKTLLVLLQKEQSLLTRPSESGYLRATGYGCPDTADCDAKYFGFFNQVYNAAWQFRQYTEQPDRAYRVGAVDVGFHPDAACGASTVAIANQATANLYNYTPYQPNPAAVADPEIGDGCSAFGNLNFWRLWHRWFGDPQAERYPGFLPPCSRLVGGHACPLPEATLPAVPPVRLSAD
;
A
#
# COMPACT_ATOMS: atom_id res chain seq x y z
N MET A 1 81.71 19.73 42.59
CA MET A 1 81.43 18.66 43.57
C MET A 1 80.95 17.42 42.82
N ARG A 2 81.46 16.25 43.21
CA ARG A 2 81.30 14.89 42.65
C ARG A 2 79.82 14.38 42.68
N PRO A 3 79.48 13.19 42.13
CA PRO A 3 79.68 12.71 40.77
C PRO A 3 78.46 11.90 40.19
N ALA A 4 78.53 11.63 38.89
CA ALA A 4 78.15 10.43 38.12
C ALA A 4 77.28 9.31 38.74
N SER A 5 76.29 8.87 37.95
CA SER A 5 76.15 7.47 37.53
C SER A 5 76.02 7.41 36.00
N ILE A 6 76.83 6.56 35.38
CA ILE A 6 77.07 6.37 33.95
C ILE A 6 76.61 4.93 33.61
N ILE A 7 76.43 4.64 32.31
CA ILE A 7 76.52 3.31 31.63
C ILE A 7 75.14 2.65 31.44
N SER A 8 74.70 2.20 30.26
CA SER A 8 75.24 2.18 28.89
C SER A 8 74.16 1.67 27.91
N ARG A 9 74.26 2.15 26.65
CA ARG A 9 74.14 1.42 25.35
C ARG A 9 72.81 0.67 25.08
N VAL A 10 72.20 0.71 23.89
CA VAL A 10 72.68 0.38 22.54
C VAL A 10 71.61 0.97 21.58
N ALA A 11 71.94 1.97 20.77
CA ALA A 11 72.17 1.87 19.32
C ALA A 11 71.04 1.27 18.45
N ALA A 12 70.57 2.10 17.50
CA ALA A 12 70.02 1.79 16.17
C ALA A 12 68.67 1.02 16.15
N THR A 13 67.71 1.29 15.26
CA THR A 13 67.74 1.89 13.93
C THR A 13 66.30 2.27 13.56
N VAL A 14 66.18 3.25 12.67
CA VAL A 14 64.95 3.77 12.05
C VAL A 14 64.15 2.66 11.36
N ALA A 15 62.84 2.61 11.61
CA ALA A 15 61.85 2.08 10.66
C ALA A 15 60.80 3.17 10.41
N VAL A 16 60.83 3.69 9.18
CA VAL A 16 59.92 4.71 8.65
C VAL A 16 58.48 4.18 8.67
N VAL A 17 57.61 4.85 9.41
CA VAL A 17 56.16 4.67 9.31
C VAL A 17 55.71 5.36 8.03
N LEU A 18 55.46 4.58 6.98
CA LEU A 18 54.70 5.01 5.81
C LEU A 18 53.24 5.20 6.24
N ALA A 19 52.90 6.39 6.70
CA ALA A 19 51.53 6.83 6.83
C ALA A 19 50.97 7.06 5.42
N LEU A 20 50.30 6.05 4.86
CA LEU A 20 49.37 6.26 3.75
C LEU A 20 48.20 7.07 4.30
N ALA A 21 48.29 8.40 4.14
CA ALA A 21 47.17 9.30 4.25
C ALA A 21 46.18 8.99 3.13
N ALA A 22 45.32 7.98 3.34
CA ALA A 22 44.10 7.85 2.59
C ALA A 22 43.17 8.99 3.05
N CYS A 23 42.87 9.90 2.13
CA CYS A 23 41.90 10.96 2.30
C CYS A 23 40.50 10.36 2.49
N ALA A 24 40.19 9.87 3.69
CA ALA A 24 38.83 9.66 4.15
C ALA A 24 38.42 10.91 4.92
N GLY A 25 38.06 11.96 4.19
CA GLY A 25 37.20 13.00 4.77
C GLY A 25 35.90 12.35 5.23
N PRO A 26 35.21 12.87 6.26
CA PRO A 26 33.89 12.38 6.60
C PRO A 26 33.04 12.48 5.33
N ILE A 27 32.57 11.34 4.84
CA ILE A 27 31.47 11.33 3.88
C ILE A 27 30.27 11.76 4.70
N ASP A 28 30.08 13.07 4.75
CA ASP A 28 28.81 13.66 5.13
C ASP A 28 27.84 13.18 4.05
N VAL A 29 27.15 12.09 4.34
CA VAL A 29 25.98 11.69 3.57
C VAL A 29 24.98 12.80 3.83
N GLN A 30 25.05 13.85 3.03
CA GLN A 30 23.97 14.80 2.89
C GLN A 30 22.77 13.98 2.45
N LYS A 31 21.94 13.61 3.43
CA LYS A 31 20.56 13.23 3.24
C LYS A 31 20.01 14.27 2.29
N ALA A 32 19.75 13.87 1.05
CA ALA A 32 19.12 14.74 0.07
C ALA A 32 17.88 15.29 0.77
N ALA A 33 17.93 16.58 1.13
CA ALA A 33 16.78 17.27 1.64
C ALA A 33 15.76 17.18 0.51
N ALA A 34 14.65 16.49 0.77
CA ALA A 34 13.49 16.54 -0.09
C ALA A 34 13.22 18.02 -0.37
N GLY A 35 13.34 18.41 -1.64
CA GLY A 35 12.97 19.74 -2.09
C GLY A 35 11.55 20.02 -1.61
N GLY A 36 11.32 21.24 -1.15
CA GLY A 36 10.06 21.68 -0.57
C GLY A 36 8.87 21.17 -1.38
N THR A 37 7.97 20.51 -0.68
CA THR A 37 6.67 20.08 -1.18
C THR A 37 5.86 21.31 -1.56
N ASP A 38 5.97 21.75 -2.82
CA ASP A 38 4.80 22.28 -3.49
C ASP A 38 3.75 21.18 -3.36
N ALA A 39 2.69 21.44 -2.59
CA ALA A 39 1.56 20.54 -2.45
C ALA A 39 1.11 20.16 -3.87
N THR A 40 1.42 18.93 -4.29
CA THR A 40 1.07 18.48 -5.63
C THR A 40 -0.45 18.39 -5.68
N ALA A 41 -1.07 19.41 -6.25
CA ALA A 41 -2.47 19.40 -6.63
C ALA A 41 -2.76 18.09 -7.39
N VAL A 42 -3.97 17.55 -7.21
CA VAL A 42 -4.39 16.33 -7.91
C VAL A 42 -4.24 16.55 -9.41
N VAL A 43 -3.35 15.77 -10.03
CA VAL A 43 -3.17 15.80 -11.48
C VAL A 43 -4.21 14.86 -12.06
N ASP A 44 -5.21 15.41 -12.74
CA ASP A 44 -6.17 14.63 -13.53
C ASP A 44 -5.44 14.12 -14.77
N ARG A 45 -5.07 12.83 -14.75
CA ARG A 45 -4.32 12.18 -15.81
C ARG A 45 -5.28 11.60 -16.86
N PRO A 46 -4.86 11.54 -18.14
CA PRO A 46 -5.62 10.83 -19.16
C PRO A 46 -5.88 9.39 -18.75
N ILE A 47 -7.13 8.97 -18.87
CA ILE A 47 -7.55 7.58 -18.68
C ILE A 47 -7.41 6.88 -20.04
N PRO A 48 -6.71 5.75 -20.15
CA PRO A 48 -6.65 5.01 -21.41
C PRO A 48 -8.06 4.50 -21.81
N PRO A 49 -8.30 4.22 -23.10
CA PRO A 49 -9.52 3.58 -23.56
C PRO A 49 -9.83 2.32 -22.75
N ALA A 50 -11.11 2.11 -22.38
CA ALA A 50 -11.52 0.94 -21.62
C ALA A 50 -11.26 -0.40 -22.34
N THR A 51 -11.03 -0.37 -23.66
CA THR A 51 -10.58 -1.54 -24.44
C THR A 51 -9.19 -2.03 -24.04
N GLU A 52 -8.41 -1.23 -23.31
CA GLU A 52 -7.11 -1.63 -22.74
C GLU A 52 -7.25 -2.28 -21.36
N PHE A 53 -8.45 -2.32 -20.78
CA PHE A 53 -8.69 -3.00 -19.51
C PHE A 53 -8.48 -4.51 -19.66
N ASP A 54 -7.51 -5.04 -18.91
CA ASP A 54 -7.29 -6.47 -18.78
C ASP A 54 -7.98 -7.01 -17.51
N PRO A 55 -9.06 -7.81 -17.63
CA PRO A 55 -9.73 -8.38 -16.46
C PRO A 55 -8.83 -9.34 -15.67
N GLY A 56 -7.76 -9.88 -16.26
CA GLY A 56 -6.82 -10.78 -15.62
C GLY A 56 -5.72 -10.09 -14.82
N TYR A 57 -5.48 -8.80 -15.06
CA TYR A 57 -4.39 -8.04 -14.43
C TYR A 57 -4.79 -6.58 -14.20
N ILE A 58 -5.61 -6.33 -13.18
CA ILE A 58 -6.20 -5.01 -12.92
C ILE A 58 -5.17 -4.05 -12.30
N VAL A 59 -4.34 -4.56 -11.39
CA VAL A 59 -3.34 -3.80 -10.63
C VAL A 59 -2.22 -4.75 -10.23
N SER A 60 -0.96 -4.28 -10.28
CA SER A 60 0.19 -5.09 -9.87
C SER A 60 0.19 -5.33 -8.36
N ASP A 61 0.81 -6.42 -7.90
CA ASP A 61 0.98 -6.64 -6.46
C ASP A 61 1.82 -5.50 -5.85
N ASP A 62 2.84 -5.02 -6.57
CA ASP A 62 3.67 -3.91 -6.13
C ASP A 62 2.84 -2.65 -5.86
N SER A 63 2.01 -2.24 -6.82
CA SER A 63 1.15 -1.06 -6.67
C SER A 63 0.09 -1.24 -5.58
N PHE A 64 -0.49 -2.44 -5.46
CA PHE A 64 -1.58 -2.71 -4.53
C PHE A 64 -1.12 -2.76 -3.06
N TYR A 65 0.06 -3.32 -2.80
CA TYR A 65 0.58 -3.56 -1.46
C TYR A 65 1.63 -2.53 -1.01
N ASP A 66 2.05 -1.57 -1.86
CA ASP A 66 3.01 -0.53 -1.48
C ASP A 66 2.42 0.45 -0.46
N SER A 67 2.46 0.08 0.82
CA SER A 67 1.98 0.90 1.93
C SER A 67 2.74 2.22 2.08
N GLY A 68 3.92 2.34 1.46
CA GLY A 68 4.72 3.56 1.41
C GLY A 68 4.44 4.45 0.19
N ALA A 69 3.46 4.11 -0.66
CA ALA A 69 3.22 4.82 -1.92
C ALA A 69 2.77 6.28 -1.76
N MET A 70 2.29 6.66 -0.57
CA MET A 70 1.97 8.03 -0.17
C MET A 70 2.19 8.19 1.33
N SER A 71 2.82 9.29 1.73
CA SER A 71 2.90 9.78 3.10
C SER A 71 1.57 10.39 3.57
N GLU A 72 1.42 10.59 4.88
CA GLU A 72 0.25 11.29 5.44
C GLU A 72 0.04 12.68 4.82
N ASP A 73 1.12 13.43 4.63
CA ASP A 73 1.08 14.78 4.04
C ASP A 73 0.66 14.75 2.57
N GLU A 74 1.14 13.77 1.79
CA GLU A 74 0.72 13.59 0.38
C GLU A 74 -0.75 13.17 0.27
N ILE A 75 -1.25 12.33 1.20
CA ILE A 75 -2.67 11.97 1.25
C ILE A 75 -3.51 13.21 1.60
N GLN A 76 -3.06 14.02 2.55
CA GLN A 76 -3.75 15.26 2.92
C GLN A 76 -3.79 16.24 1.73
N ALA A 77 -2.65 16.48 1.08
CA ALA A 77 -2.58 17.34 -0.11
C ALA A 77 -3.45 16.82 -1.25
N PHE A 78 -3.51 15.49 -1.43
CA PHE A 78 -4.41 14.86 -2.39
C PHE A 78 -5.89 15.17 -2.05
N PHE A 79 -6.31 15.04 -0.80
CA PHE A 79 -7.68 15.40 -0.41
C PHE A 79 -7.99 16.89 -0.60
N GLU A 80 -7.04 17.76 -0.29
CA GLU A 80 -7.19 19.22 -0.45
C GLU A 80 -7.22 19.65 -1.92
N GLY A 81 -6.64 18.87 -2.83
CA GLY A 81 -6.63 19.14 -4.26
C GLY A 81 -7.84 18.62 -5.04
N LEU A 82 -8.78 17.91 -4.40
CA LEU A 82 -10.00 17.41 -5.05
C LEU A 82 -11.11 18.46 -5.06
N ASP A 83 -11.91 18.51 -6.14
CA ASP A 83 -13.19 19.22 -6.16
C ASP A 83 -14.23 18.43 -5.36
N CYS A 84 -14.23 18.66 -4.05
CA CYS A 84 -15.16 18.03 -3.12
C CYS A 84 -16.40 18.89 -2.90
N ARG A 85 -17.57 18.28 -3.09
CA ARG A 85 -18.89 18.87 -2.93
C ARG A 85 -19.70 18.00 -1.97
N PRO A 86 -19.61 18.24 -0.65
CA PRO A 86 -20.27 17.40 0.34
C PRO A 86 -21.79 17.55 0.31
N GLU A 87 -22.47 16.47 0.61
CA GLU A 87 -23.91 16.38 0.83
C GLU A 87 -24.20 16.36 2.35
N ASP A 88 -25.45 16.49 2.78
CA ASP A 88 -25.91 16.25 4.17
C ASP A 88 -25.13 16.94 5.32
N ARG A 89 -24.45 18.05 5.05
CA ARG A 89 -23.64 18.82 6.01
C ARG A 89 -22.48 18.03 6.64
N VAL A 90 -21.97 16.99 5.97
CA VAL A 90 -20.71 16.36 6.37
C VAL A 90 -19.50 17.12 5.80
N PRO A 91 -18.31 17.05 6.40
CA PRO A 91 -17.12 17.69 5.83
C PRO A 91 -16.59 16.89 4.63
N CYS A 92 -15.73 17.53 3.82
CA CYS A 92 -14.84 16.83 2.92
C CYS A 92 -13.78 16.04 3.69
N LEU A 93 -13.17 15.01 3.08
CA LEU A 93 -12.12 14.23 3.75
C LEU A 93 -10.91 15.07 4.19
N ALA A 94 -10.60 16.16 3.47
CA ALA A 94 -9.56 17.11 3.86
C ALA A 94 -9.80 17.73 5.25
N ASP A 95 -11.06 17.94 5.62
CA ASP A 95 -11.49 18.58 6.88
C ASP A 95 -12.02 17.57 7.91
N PHE A 96 -12.27 16.33 7.49
CA PHE A 96 -12.82 15.29 8.35
C PHE A 96 -11.83 14.91 9.45
N MET A 97 -12.34 14.78 10.67
CA MET A 97 -11.60 14.26 11.82
C MET A 97 -12.45 13.28 12.62
N GLN A 98 -11.81 12.23 13.14
CA GLN A 98 -12.45 11.25 14.00
C GLN A 98 -11.47 10.79 15.10
N SER A 99 -11.99 10.56 16.32
CA SER A 99 -11.24 9.82 17.33
C SER A 99 -11.37 8.32 17.06
N THR A 100 -10.23 7.62 17.04
CA THR A 100 -10.16 6.19 16.71
C THR A 100 -9.73 5.37 17.94
N THR A 101 -9.94 4.06 17.87
CA THR A 101 -9.52 3.13 18.91
C THR A 101 -8.28 2.36 18.48
N THR A 102 -7.48 1.91 19.45
CA THR A 102 -6.38 0.98 19.16
C THR A 102 -6.93 -0.37 18.74
N GLN A 103 -6.41 -0.91 17.64
CA GLN A 103 -6.62 -2.28 17.20
C GLN A 103 -5.32 -3.05 17.43
N ALA A 104 -5.41 -4.16 18.17
CA ALA A 104 -4.27 -5.04 18.37
C ALA A 104 -3.84 -5.67 17.03
N ALA A 105 -2.58 -6.12 16.96
CA ALA A 105 -2.10 -6.86 15.80
C ALA A 105 -2.97 -8.11 15.57
N ALA A 106 -3.41 -8.31 14.32
CA ALA A 106 -4.32 -9.38 13.93
C ALA A 106 -3.62 -10.73 13.64
N GLY A 107 -2.31 -10.81 13.95
CA GLY A 107 -1.48 -11.99 13.70
C GLY A 107 -0.60 -11.87 12.44
N PRO A 108 0.23 -12.88 12.17
CA PRO A 108 1.14 -12.87 11.03
C PRO A 108 0.42 -12.69 9.69
N GLY A 109 1.02 -11.93 8.78
CA GLY A 109 0.47 -11.65 7.43
C GLY A 109 -0.75 -10.72 7.39
N HIS A 110 -1.27 -10.31 8.55
CA HIS A 110 -2.41 -9.38 8.67
C HIS A 110 -1.95 -8.02 9.20
N CYS A 111 -2.92 -7.18 9.55
CA CYS A 111 -2.62 -5.86 10.10
C CYS A 111 -1.83 -5.96 11.42
N ALA A 112 -0.73 -5.22 11.50
CA ALA A 112 -0.04 -4.89 12.72
C ALA A 112 -0.91 -4.01 13.64
N GLU A 113 -0.40 -3.64 14.81
CA GLU A 113 -1.12 -2.74 15.72
C GLU A 113 -1.43 -1.40 15.03
N TYR A 114 -2.71 -1.04 14.98
CA TYR A 114 -3.12 0.33 14.75
C TYR A 114 -3.29 1.01 16.10
N ARG A 115 -2.43 1.97 16.44
CA ARG A 115 -2.54 2.74 17.68
C ARG A 115 -3.50 3.91 17.50
N GLY A 116 -4.65 3.91 18.18
CA GLY A 116 -5.67 4.96 18.02
C GLY A 116 -5.23 6.34 18.53
N GLY A 117 -5.84 7.39 17.99
CA GLY A 117 -5.64 8.78 18.40
C GLY A 117 -6.95 9.56 18.53
N ILE A 118 -6.86 10.74 19.14
CA ILE A 118 -7.98 11.69 19.28
C ILE A 118 -7.97 12.64 18.08
N ARG A 119 -9.14 12.89 17.48
CA ARG A 119 -9.32 13.84 16.36
C ARG A 119 -8.32 13.64 15.22
N GLU A 120 -8.11 12.39 14.81
CA GLU A 120 -7.24 12.10 13.67
C GLU A 120 -7.90 12.53 12.38
N ARG A 121 -7.13 13.19 11.51
CA ARG A 121 -7.54 13.52 10.14
C ARG A 121 -7.81 12.24 9.34
N ALA A 122 -8.64 12.33 8.31
CA ALA A 122 -8.83 11.22 7.38
C ALA A 122 -7.51 10.72 6.77
N SER A 123 -6.61 11.64 6.41
CA SER A 123 -5.28 11.33 5.87
C SER A 123 -4.45 10.48 6.82
N ARG A 124 -4.45 10.83 8.10
CA ARG A 124 -3.79 10.08 9.17
C ARG A 124 -4.39 8.69 9.38
N ILE A 125 -5.71 8.58 9.32
CA ILE A 125 -6.40 7.29 9.43
C ILE A 125 -5.98 6.39 8.27
N VAL A 126 -6.03 6.89 7.03
CA VAL A 126 -5.63 6.14 5.82
C VAL A 126 -4.15 5.75 5.90
N SER A 127 -3.24 6.67 6.24
CA SER A 127 -1.79 6.38 6.30
C SER A 127 -1.47 5.29 7.33
N LYS A 128 -2.08 5.37 8.52
CA LYS A 128 -1.85 4.39 9.58
C LYS A 128 -2.49 3.03 9.26
N VAL A 129 -3.66 2.99 8.64
CA VAL A 129 -4.26 1.72 8.19
C VAL A 129 -3.42 1.09 7.08
N ALA A 130 -2.99 1.87 6.09
CA ALA A 130 -2.10 1.43 5.03
C ALA A 130 -0.82 0.81 5.59
N ALA A 131 -0.16 1.51 6.52
CA ALA A 131 1.05 1.04 7.18
C ALA A 131 0.81 -0.22 8.04
N ALA A 132 -0.26 -0.23 8.85
CA ALA A 132 -0.58 -1.38 9.70
C ALA A 132 -0.86 -2.63 8.87
N CYS A 133 -1.65 -2.51 7.80
CA CYS A 133 -2.09 -3.64 7.00
C CYS A 133 -1.18 -3.99 5.82
N GLY A 134 -0.20 -3.17 5.47
CA GLY A 134 0.62 -3.39 4.28
C GLY A 134 -0.22 -3.31 2.99
N ILE A 135 -1.08 -2.29 2.90
CA ILE A 135 -1.92 -1.99 1.73
C ILE A 135 -1.59 -0.58 1.27
N SER A 136 -1.53 -0.35 -0.05
CA SER A 136 -1.24 0.97 -0.60
C SER A 136 -2.33 1.99 -0.24
N PRO A 137 -1.95 3.22 0.20
CA PRO A 137 -2.89 4.31 0.36
C PRO A 137 -3.70 4.56 -0.93
N LYS A 138 -3.07 4.43 -2.11
CA LYS A 138 -3.74 4.60 -3.41
C LYS A 138 -4.88 3.61 -3.60
N THR A 139 -4.68 2.35 -3.23
CA THR A 139 -5.74 1.32 -3.21
C THR A 139 -6.92 1.74 -2.34
N LEU A 140 -6.66 2.21 -1.12
CA LEU A 140 -7.71 2.64 -0.19
C LEU A 140 -8.47 3.86 -0.72
N LEU A 141 -7.77 4.83 -1.31
CA LEU A 141 -8.37 6.03 -1.89
C LEU A 141 -9.27 5.71 -3.09
N VAL A 142 -8.82 4.85 -4.00
CA VAL A 142 -9.64 4.38 -5.13
C VAL A 142 -10.86 3.63 -4.62
N LEU A 143 -10.70 2.77 -3.60
CA LEU A 143 -11.83 2.04 -3.01
C LEU A 143 -12.87 2.99 -2.40
N LEU A 144 -12.45 3.96 -1.59
CA LEU A 144 -13.35 4.96 -0.99
C LEU A 144 -14.17 5.73 -2.04
N GLN A 145 -13.56 6.07 -3.18
CA GLN A 145 -14.27 6.74 -4.25
C GLN A 145 -15.18 5.80 -5.02
N LYS A 146 -14.72 4.60 -5.37
CA LYS A 146 -15.51 3.63 -6.12
C LYS A 146 -16.78 3.24 -5.36
N GLU A 147 -16.67 3.03 -4.06
CA GLU A 147 -17.75 2.46 -3.25
C GLU A 147 -18.76 3.50 -2.79
N GLN A 148 -18.33 4.71 -2.43
CA GLN A 148 -19.22 5.73 -1.84
C GLN A 148 -19.06 7.13 -2.43
N SER A 149 -18.23 7.32 -3.47
CA SER A 149 -17.85 8.64 -3.97
C SER A 149 -17.30 9.59 -2.90
N LEU A 150 -16.77 9.05 -1.79
CA LEU A 150 -16.52 9.81 -0.57
C LEU A 150 -15.47 10.91 -0.72
N LEU A 151 -14.58 10.76 -1.70
CA LEU A 151 -13.52 11.73 -2.00
C LEU A 151 -14.05 13.00 -2.68
N THR A 152 -15.18 12.91 -3.39
CA THR A 152 -15.71 14.01 -4.22
C THR A 152 -17.11 14.45 -3.84
N ARG A 153 -17.95 13.53 -3.35
CA ARG A 153 -19.34 13.78 -2.91
C ARG A 153 -19.65 13.00 -1.63
N PRO A 154 -18.99 13.34 -0.51
CA PRO A 154 -19.25 12.64 0.75
C PRO A 154 -20.66 12.94 1.27
N SER A 155 -21.29 11.93 1.85
CA SER A 155 -22.59 12.01 2.52
C SER A 155 -22.51 11.35 3.90
N GLU A 156 -23.53 11.56 4.75
CA GLU A 156 -23.59 10.91 6.07
C GLU A 156 -23.60 9.37 5.93
N SER A 157 -24.42 8.86 5.01
CA SER A 157 -24.45 7.42 4.69
C SER A 157 -23.10 6.93 4.17
N GLY A 158 -22.44 7.71 3.32
CA GLY A 158 -21.12 7.38 2.78
C GLY A 158 -20.08 7.23 3.88
N TYR A 159 -20.07 8.11 4.89
CA TYR A 159 -19.16 7.99 6.02
C TYR A 159 -19.40 6.75 6.90
N LEU A 160 -20.66 6.29 6.99
CA LEU A 160 -20.98 5.05 7.70
C LEU A 160 -20.52 3.80 6.93
N ARG A 161 -20.54 3.85 5.60
CA ARG A 161 -20.32 2.69 4.71
C ARG A 161 -19.16 2.91 3.74
N ALA A 162 -18.14 3.66 4.16
CA ALA A 162 -17.11 4.27 3.31
C ALA A 162 -16.47 3.36 2.26
N THR A 163 -16.37 2.05 2.53
CA THR A 163 -15.79 1.06 1.62
C THR A 163 -16.78 -0.05 1.25
N GLY A 164 -18.03 0.01 1.71
CA GLY A 164 -19.01 -1.08 1.53
C GLY A 164 -18.72 -2.33 2.37
N TYR A 165 -17.76 -2.28 3.30
CA TYR A 165 -17.42 -3.44 4.11
C TYR A 165 -18.58 -3.83 5.03
N GLY A 166 -18.95 -5.11 4.99
CA GLY A 166 -20.07 -5.64 5.78
C GLY A 166 -21.45 -5.28 5.24
N CYS A 167 -21.54 -4.86 3.98
CA CYS A 167 -22.80 -4.58 3.25
C CYS A 167 -23.05 -5.63 2.16
N PRO A 168 -23.65 -6.79 2.47
CA PRO A 168 -23.99 -7.78 1.46
C PRO A 168 -25.15 -7.30 0.56
N ASP A 169 -25.16 -7.66 -0.71
CA ASP A 169 -26.23 -7.27 -1.65
C ASP A 169 -27.63 -7.80 -1.26
N THR A 170 -27.68 -8.85 -0.42
CA THR A 170 -28.92 -9.57 -0.06
C THR A 170 -29.41 -9.29 1.37
N ALA A 171 -28.73 -8.44 2.13
CA ALA A 171 -29.13 -8.10 3.50
C ALA A 171 -28.67 -6.70 3.92
N ASP A 172 -29.15 -6.23 5.07
CA ASP A 172 -28.70 -4.96 5.63
C ASP A 172 -27.21 -5.00 5.98
N CYS A 173 -26.55 -3.85 5.87
CA CYS A 173 -25.18 -3.71 6.34
C CYS A 173 -25.07 -3.96 7.85
N ASP A 174 -24.03 -4.67 8.28
CA ASP A 174 -23.75 -4.87 9.70
C ASP A 174 -23.26 -3.57 10.35
N ALA A 175 -24.12 -3.00 11.20
CA ALA A 175 -23.89 -1.74 11.89
C ALA A 175 -22.63 -1.73 12.77
N LYS A 176 -22.12 -2.90 13.16
CA LYS A 176 -20.84 -3.03 13.89
C LYS A 176 -19.68 -2.40 13.12
N TYR A 177 -19.74 -2.41 11.79
CA TYR A 177 -18.67 -1.89 10.94
C TYR A 177 -18.87 -0.44 10.52
N PHE A 178 -19.91 0.24 11.00
CA PHE A 178 -20.17 1.62 10.61
C PHE A 178 -19.09 2.59 11.07
N GLY A 179 -18.86 3.61 10.24
CA GLY A 179 -17.96 4.72 10.49
C GLY A 179 -16.65 4.62 9.71
N PHE A 180 -16.12 5.78 9.33
CA PHE A 180 -14.97 5.90 8.42
C PHE A 180 -13.79 5.02 8.82
N PHE A 181 -13.29 5.15 10.05
CA PHE A 181 -12.18 4.33 10.55
C PHE A 181 -12.46 2.83 10.44
N ASN A 182 -13.64 2.37 10.88
CA ASN A 182 -13.98 0.96 10.87
C ASN A 182 -14.02 0.42 9.43
N GLN A 183 -14.62 1.17 8.50
CA GLN A 183 -14.71 0.80 7.10
C GLN A 183 -13.34 0.71 6.43
N VAL A 184 -12.46 1.69 6.66
CA VAL A 184 -11.10 1.73 6.08
C VAL A 184 -10.25 0.59 6.66
N TYR A 185 -10.24 0.42 7.99
CA TYR A 185 -9.47 -0.64 8.66
C TYR A 185 -9.93 -2.04 8.23
N ASN A 186 -11.24 -2.31 8.26
CA ASN A 186 -11.74 -3.64 7.95
C ASN A 186 -11.63 -3.98 6.46
N ALA A 187 -11.73 -3.00 5.54
CA ALA A 187 -11.43 -3.25 4.14
C ALA A 187 -9.96 -3.65 3.92
N ALA A 188 -9.02 -2.93 4.54
CA ALA A 188 -7.60 -3.26 4.47
C ALA A 188 -7.30 -4.63 5.09
N TRP A 189 -7.89 -4.92 6.26
CA TRP A 189 -7.81 -6.25 6.89
C TRP A 189 -8.36 -7.34 5.98
N GLN A 190 -9.49 -7.09 5.31
CA GLN A 190 -10.13 -8.06 4.43
C GLN A 190 -9.26 -8.40 3.21
N PHE A 191 -8.56 -7.42 2.64
CA PHE A 191 -7.58 -7.69 1.59
C PHE A 191 -6.41 -8.56 2.08
N ARG A 192 -5.94 -8.36 3.32
CA ARG A 192 -4.97 -9.28 3.93
C ARG A 192 -5.54 -10.67 4.13
N GLN A 193 -6.78 -10.77 4.61
CA GLN A 193 -7.46 -12.04 4.77
C GLN A 193 -7.61 -12.81 3.44
N TYR A 194 -7.86 -12.12 2.32
CA TYR A 194 -7.87 -12.75 0.98
C TYR A 194 -6.48 -13.19 0.52
N THR A 195 -5.45 -12.42 0.87
CA THR A 195 -4.05 -12.71 0.56
C THR A 195 -3.54 -13.94 1.31
N GLU A 196 -3.78 -14.00 2.63
CA GLU A 196 -3.30 -15.07 3.50
C GLU A 196 -4.17 -16.35 3.43
N GLN A 197 -5.41 -16.21 2.93
CA GLN A 197 -6.31 -17.35 2.66
C GLN A 197 -6.80 -17.28 1.21
N PRO A 198 -5.94 -17.60 0.23
CA PRO A 198 -6.22 -17.39 -1.19
C PRO A 198 -7.10 -18.48 -1.82
N ASP A 199 -7.35 -19.59 -1.12
CA ASP A 199 -8.27 -20.64 -1.59
C ASP A 199 -9.74 -20.16 -1.46
N ARG A 200 -10.18 -19.44 -2.50
CA ARG A 200 -11.47 -18.75 -2.59
C ARG A 200 -12.08 -18.88 -3.98
N ALA A 201 -13.28 -18.32 -4.13
CA ALA A 201 -14.01 -18.28 -5.40
C ALA A 201 -13.14 -17.69 -6.52
N TYR A 202 -12.55 -16.53 -6.28
CA TYR A 202 -11.59 -15.90 -7.20
C TYR A 202 -10.17 -16.07 -6.66
N ARG A 203 -9.30 -16.65 -7.47
CA ARG A 203 -7.91 -16.97 -7.14
C ARG A 203 -7.04 -16.90 -8.39
N VAL A 204 -5.73 -16.79 -8.21
CA VAL A 204 -4.77 -16.79 -9.33
C VAL A 204 -4.96 -18.04 -10.19
N GLY A 205 -4.98 -17.85 -11.51
CA GLY A 205 -5.29 -18.87 -12.51
C GLY A 205 -6.58 -18.60 -13.28
N ALA A 206 -7.05 -19.62 -14.00
CA ALA A 206 -8.27 -19.53 -14.80
C ALA A 206 -9.51 -19.72 -13.91
N VAL A 207 -10.37 -18.70 -13.87
CA VAL A 207 -11.63 -18.69 -13.11
C VAL A 207 -12.73 -18.08 -13.97
N ASP A 208 -13.93 -18.66 -13.95
CA ASP A 208 -15.09 -18.03 -14.59
C ASP A 208 -15.58 -16.86 -13.75
N VAL A 209 -15.64 -15.67 -14.35
CA VAL A 209 -16.10 -14.44 -13.71
C VAL A 209 -17.38 -13.98 -14.42
N GLY A 210 -18.46 -13.82 -13.66
CA GLY A 210 -19.73 -13.31 -14.17
C GLY A 210 -19.64 -11.85 -14.62
N PHE A 211 -20.56 -11.43 -15.49
CA PHE A 211 -20.69 -10.02 -15.87
C PHE A 211 -21.63 -9.23 -14.94
N HIS A 212 -22.48 -9.94 -14.19
CA HIS A 212 -23.53 -9.36 -13.37
C HIS A 212 -23.99 -10.40 -12.30
N PRO A 213 -24.63 -9.99 -11.19
CA PRO A 213 -25.27 -10.92 -10.25
C PRO A 213 -26.32 -11.84 -10.89
N ASP A 214 -26.99 -11.37 -11.93
CA ASP A 214 -27.89 -12.19 -12.73
C ASP A 214 -27.08 -13.13 -13.64
N ALA A 215 -27.17 -14.42 -13.37
CA ALA A 215 -26.49 -15.45 -14.14
C ALA A 215 -26.91 -15.49 -15.62
N ALA A 216 -28.09 -14.96 -15.97
CA ALA A 216 -28.54 -14.85 -17.36
C ALA A 216 -27.67 -13.90 -18.20
N CYS A 217 -26.96 -12.97 -17.55
CA CYS A 217 -25.98 -12.10 -18.21
C CYS A 217 -24.70 -12.82 -18.63
N GLY A 218 -24.49 -14.04 -18.13
CA GLY A 218 -23.35 -14.88 -18.49
C GLY A 218 -22.05 -14.54 -17.76
N ALA A 219 -21.00 -15.23 -18.19
CA ALA A 219 -19.65 -15.17 -17.64
C ALA A 219 -18.63 -15.46 -18.73
N SER A 220 -17.36 -15.16 -18.47
CA SER A 220 -16.23 -15.67 -19.26
C SER A 220 -15.08 -16.07 -18.33
N THR A 221 -14.22 -16.95 -18.83
CA THR A 221 -13.01 -17.34 -18.11
C THR A 221 -12.00 -16.21 -18.12
N VAL A 222 -11.58 -15.78 -16.95
CA VAL A 222 -10.52 -14.78 -16.72
C VAL A 222 -9.28 -15.50 -16.22
N ALA A 223 -8.13 -15.21 -16.84
CA ALA A 223 -6.82 -15.67 -16.36
C ALA A 223 -6.27 -14.67 -15.35
N ILE A 224 -6.63 -14.82 -14.08
CA ILE A 224 -6.19 -13.93 -12.99
C ILE A 224 -4.69 -14.13 -12.75
N ALA A 225 -3.91 -13.08 -13.02
CA ALA A 225 -2.45 -13.15 -13.07
C ALA A 225 -1.76 -13.01 -11.70
N ASN A 226 -2.38 -12.31 -10.74
CA ASN A 226 -1.76 -12.01 -9.44
C ASN A 226 -2.76 -11.93 -8.28
N GLN A 227 -2.22 -11.87 -7.06
CA GLN A 227 -3.00 -11.90 -5.84
C GLN A 227 -3.83 -10.61 -5.65
N ALA A 228 -3.29 -9.45 -6.02
CA ALA A 228 -4.03 -8.19 -5.95
C ALA A 228 -5.31 -8.20 -6.82
N THR A 229 -5.21 -8.70 -8.06
CA THR A 229 -6.39 -8.85 -8.93
C THR A 229 -7.39 -9.86 -8.35
N ALA A 230 -6.92 -11.00 -7.82
CA ALA A 230 -7.80 -11.95 -7.13
C ALA A 230 -8.53 -11.30 -5.95
N ASN A 231 -7.83 -10.49 -5.16
CA ASN A 231 -8.41 -9.77 -4.02
C ASN A 231 -9.49 -8.78 -4.43
N LEU A 232 -9.30 -8.06 -5.54
CA LEU A 232 -10.31 -7.14 -6.07
C LEU A 232 -11.59 -7.88 -6.48
N TYR A 233 -11.50 -9.03 -7.15
CA TYR A 233 -12.69 -9.83 -7.46
C TYR A 233 -13.38 -10.42 -6.23
N ASN A 234 -12.61 -10.81 -5.20
CA ASN A 234 -13.20 -11.27 -3.95
C ASN A 234 -13.93 -10.15 -3.18
N TYR A 235 -13.52 -8.89 -3.38
CA TYR A 235 -14.15 -7.73 -2.76
C TYR A 235 -15.34 -7.20 -3.57
N THR A 236 -15.18 -7.09 -4.89
CA THR A 236 -16.19 -6.65 -5.84
C THR A 236 -16.26 -7.69 -6.95
N PRO A 237 -17.13 -8.70 -6.80
CA PRO A 237 -17.35 -9.71 -7.82
C PRO A 237 -17.74 -9.04 -9.14
N TYR A 238 -17.55 -9.74 -10.26
CA TYR A 238 -17.88 -9.34 -11.64
C TYR A 238 -16.82 -8.55 -12.42
N GLN A 239 -16.77 -8.87 -13.71
CA GLN A 239 -15.96 -8.19 -14.73
C GLN A 239 -16.89 -7.37 -15.66
N PRO A 240 -16.40 -6.33 -16.33
CA PRO A 240 -17.21 -5.59 -17.29
C PRO A 240 -17.56 -6.47 -18.50
N ASN A 241 -18.79 -6.34 -18.99
CA ASN A 241 -19.20 -6.93 -20.27
C ASN A 241 -18.79 -6.01 -21.45
N PRO A 242 -18.96 -6.44 -22.72
CA PRO A 242 -18.62 -5.61 -23.87
C PRO A 242 -19.33 -4.24 -23.90
N ALA A 243 -20.56 -4.15 -23.39
CA ALA A 243 -21.30 -2.89 -23.31
C ALA A 243 -20.65 -1.90 -22.33
N ALA A 244 -20.28 -2.35 -21.13
CA ALA A 244 -19.55 -1.55 -20.15
C ALA A 244 -18.17 -1.10 -20.65
N VAL A 245 -17.49 -1.92 -21.47
CA VAL A 245 -16.23 -1.54 -22.10
C VAL A 245 -16.44 -0.48 -23.19
N ALA A 246 -17.50 -0.60 -23.99
CA ALA A 246 -17.82 0.35 -25.06
C ALA A 246 -18.28 1.71 -24.51
N ASP A 247 -19.07 1.69 -23.44
CA ASP A 247 -19.53 2.89 -22.72
C ASP A 247 -19.36 2.71 -21.20
N PRO A 248 -18.18 3.07 -20.66
CA PRO A 248 -17.85 2.93 -19.23
C PRO A 248 -18.63 3.83 -18.27
N GLU A 249 -19.56 4.64 -18.77
CA GLU A 249 -20.44 5.48 -17.95
C GLU A 249 -21.87 4.96 -17.92
N ILE A 250 -22.33 4.29 -18.98
CA ILE A 250 -23.74 3.86 -19.15
C ILE A 250 -23.89 2.34 -19.17
N GLY A 251 -23.15 1.64 -20.04
CA GLY A 251 -23.32 0.22 -20.31
C GLY A 251 -24.76 -0.21 -20.67
N ASP A 252 -25.16 -1.40 -20.18
CA ASP A 252 -26.46 -2.03 -20.37
C ASP A 252 -26.95 -2.75 -19.08
N GLY A 253 -28.08 -3.45 -19.15
CA GLY A 253 -28.66 -4.17 -18.00
C GLY A 253 -27.82 -5.33 -17.45
N CYS A 254 -26.73 -5.70 -18.11
CA CYS A 254 -25.80 -6.75 -17.71
C CYS A 254 -24.40 -6.22 -17.38
N SER A 255 -24.26 -4.90 -17.27
CA SER A 255 -22.98 -4.24 -17.06
C SER A 255 -22.64 -4.14 -15.57
N ALA A 256 -21.47 -4.67 -15.20
CA ALA A 256 -20.81 -4.38 -13.92
C ALA A 256 -19.59 -3.48 -14.15
N PHE A 257 -19.45 -2.44 -13.33
CA PHE A 257 -18.41 -1.41 -13.51
C PHE A 257 -17.34 -1.42 -12.43
N GLY A 258 -17.50 -2.18 -11.34
CA GLY A 258 -16.65 -2.05 -10.15
C GLY A 258 -15.15 -2.14 -10.44
N ASN A 259 -14.70 -3.24 -11.02
CA ASN A 259 -13.29 -3.46 -11.34
C ASN A 259 -12.77 -2.54 -12.46
N LEU A 260 -13.61 -2.22 -13.45
CA LEU A 260 -13.29 -1.23 -14.49
C LEU A 260 -13.10 0.17 -13.89
N ASN A 261 -13.98 0.58 -12.98
CA ASN A 261 -13.92 1.87 -12.30
C ASN A 261 -12.70 1.95 -11.37
N PHE A 262 -12.32 0.86 -10.70
CA PHE A 262 -11.06 0.82 -9.94
C PHE A 262 -9.88 1.16 -10.85
N TRP A 263 -9.75 0.47 -11.98
CA TRP A 263 -8.67 0.69 -12.95
C TRP A 263 -8.69 2.11 -13.53
N ARG A 264 -9.87 2.61 -13.94
CA ARG A 264 -10.02 3.97 -14.51
C ARG A 264 -9.69 5.07 -13.49
N LEU A 265 -10.17 4.94 -12.25
CA LEU A 265 -9.89 5.89 -11.17
C LEU A 265 -8.40 5.90 -10.80
N TRP A 266 -7.77 4.72 -10.78
CA TRP A 266 -6.33 4.63 -10.54
C TRP A 266 -5.55 5.34 -11.64
N HIS A 267 -5.86 5.08 -12.92
CA HIS A 267 -5.26 5.79 -14.05
C HIS A 267 -5.39 7.30 -13.92
N ARG A 268 -6.61 7.76 -13.62
CA ARG A 268 -6.92 9.17 -13.45
C ARG A 268 -6.02 9.87 -12.43
N TRP A 269 -5.77 9.23 -11.29
CA TRP A 269 -5.10 9.91 -10.17
C TRP A 269 -3.61 9.58 -10.06
N PHE A 270 -3.23 8.36 -10.40
CA PHE A 270 -1.92 7.82 -10.06
C PHE A 270 -1.13 7.30 -11.27
N GLY A 271 -1.75 7.21 -12.45
CA GLY A 271 -1.13 6.66 -13.66
C GLY A 271 -1.32 5.15 -13.76
N ASP A 272 -0.38 4.43 -14.32
CA ASP A 272 -0.54 2.99 -14.57
C ASP A 272 -0.63 2.15 -13.28
N PRO A 273 -1.76 1.45 -12.99
CA PRO A 273 -1.89 0.54 -11.84
C PRO A 273 -1.03 -0.72 -11.95
N GLN A 274 -0.52 -1.04 -13.14
CA GLN A 274 0.35 -2.19 -13.37
C GLN A 274 1.83 -1.82 -13.24
N ALA A 275 2.16 -0.54 -13.04
CA ALA A 275 3.53 -0.11 -12.85
C ALA A 275 4.16 -0.81 -11.64
N GLU A 276 5.46 -1.12 -11.77
CA GLU A 276 6.27 -1.73 -10.72
C GLU A 276 7.49 -0.85 -10.46
N ARG A 277 7.82 -0.63 -9.17
CA ARG A 277 8.92 0.23 -8.73
C ARG A 277 10.30 -0.35 -9.03
N TYR A 278 10.37 -1.68 -9.17
CA TYR A 278 11.62 -2.42 -9.30
C TYR A 278 11.59 -3.33 -10.52
N PRO A 279 12.75 -3.65 -11.12
CA PRO A 279 12.81 -4.53 -12.28
C PRO A 279 12.62 -6.01 -11.89
N GLY A 280 12.07 -6.79 -12.81
CA GLY A 280 11.72 -8.21 -12.60
C GLY A 280 12.89 -9.17 -12.35
N PHE A 281 14.15 -8.74 -12.52
CA PHE A 281 15.32 -9.56 -12.18
C PHE A 281 15.64 -9.56 -10.67
N LEU A 282 15.06 -8.64 -9.89
CA LEU A 282 15.15 -8.68 -8.43
C LEU A 282 14.20 -9.76 -7.87
N PRO A 283 14.45 -10.26 -6.64
CA PRO A 283 13.55 -11.24 -6.01
C PRO A 283 12.09 -10.77 -6.03
N PRO A 284 11.10 -11.65 -6.27
CA PRO A 284 9.69 -11.26 -6.39
C PRO A 284 9.15 -10.43 -5.21
N CYS A 285 9.63 -10.71 -3.99
CA CYS A 285 9.26 -9.96 -2.78
C CYS A 285 9.66 -8.47 -2.82
N SER A 286 10.61 -8.08 -3.67
CA SER A 286 10.99 -6.67 -3.85
C SER A 286 9.86 -5.86 -4.50
N ARG A 287 9.02 -6.54 -5.29
CA ARG A 287 7.81 -6.02 -5.92
C ARG A 287 6.55 -6.52 -5.22
N LEU A 288 6.69 -6.95 -3.96
CA LEU A 288 5.59 -7.41 -3.11
C LEU A 288 4.73 -8.52 -3.74
N VAL A 289 5.30 -9.35 -4.63
CA VAL A 289 4.57 -10.44 -5.29
C VAL A 289 3.96 -11.36 -4.22
N GLY A 290 2.67 -11.61 -4.32
CA GLY A 290 1.88 -12.36 -3.32
C GLY A 290 1.49 -11.55 -2.08
N GLY A 291 1.84 -10.26 -2.01
CA GLY A 291 1.53 -9.36 -0.91
C GLY A 291 2.51 -9.38 0.26
N HIS A 292 3.73 -9.89 0.06
CA HIS A 292 4.73 -10.00 1.14
C HIS A 292 6.02 -9.26 0.79
N ALA A 293 6.51 -8.47 1.75
CA ALA A 293 7.83 -7.85 1.66
C ALA A 293 8.94 -8.91 1.77
N CYS A 294 10.14 -8.57 1.29
CA CYS A 294 11.29 -9.45 1.47
C CYS A 294 11.58 -9.65 2.97
N PRO A 295 11.88 -10.89 3.39
CA PRO A 295 12.34 -11.13 4.75
C PRO A 295 13.54 -10.24 5.04
N LEU A 296 13.53 -9.53 6.17
CA LEU A 296 14.73 -8.88 6.65
C LEU A 296 15.76 -9.98 6.97
N PRO A 297 16.99 -9.90 6.45
CA PRO A 297 18.01 -10.87 6.80
C PRO A 297 18.21 -10.84 8.31
N GLU A 298 18.06 -12.00 8.95
CA GLU A 298 18.34 -12.14 10.37
C GLU A 298 19.80 -11.75 10.60
N ALA A 299 20.05 -10.79 11.48
CA ALA A 299 21.40 -10.32 11.78
C ALA A 299 22.19 -11.46 12.45
N THR A 300 22.86 -12.26 11.63
CA THR A 300 23.79 -13.28 12.11
C THR A 300 25.08 -12.57 12.50
N LEU A 301 25.26 -12.31 13.80
CA LEU A 301 26.58 -11.95 14.31
C LEU A 301 27.54 -13.09 13.93
N PRO A 302 28.70 -12.81 13.29
CA PRO A 302 29.66 -13.85 12.99
C PRO A 302 30.03 -14.56 14.29
N ALA A 303 29.86 -15.88 14.32
CA ALA A 303 30.22 -16.70 15.47
C ALA A 303 31.69 -16.42 15.81
N VAL A 304 31.94 -15.84 16.98
CA VAL A 304 33.31 -15.71 17.51
C VAL A 304 33.77 -17.13 17.82
N PRO A 305 34.79 -17.67 17.12
CA PRO A 305 35.29 -18.99 17.44
C PRO A 305 35.80 -18.98 18.90
N PRO A 306 35.54 -20.04 19.68
CA PRO A 306 35.98 -20.08 21.07
C PRO A 306 37.50 -19.93 21.11
N VAL A 307 37.97 -18.96 21.90
CA VAL A 307 39.39 -18.77 22.20
C VAL A 307 39.87 -20.05 22.87
N ARG A 308 40.71 -20.82 22.19
CA ARG A 308 41.44 -21.91 22.83
C ARG A 308 42.44 -21.28 23.79
N LEU A 309 42.14 -21.33 25.09
CA LEU A 309 43.15 -21.09 26.11
C LEU A 309 44.13 -22.26 26.04
N SER A 310 45.34 -22.00 25.54
CA SER A 310 46.48 -22.90 25.71
C SER A 310 46.74 -23.00 27.22
N ALA A 311 46.63 -24.21 27.78
CA ALA A 311 47.16 -24.49 29.10
C ALA A 311 48.67 -24.74 28.94
N ASP A 312 49.47 -23.79 29.41
CA ASP A 312 50.87 -24.02 29.81
C ASP A 312 50.91 -24.35 31.30
#